data_AF-A0AAQ0ENH4-F1
#
_entry.id   AF-A0AAQ0ENH4-F1
#
_cell.length_a   1.000
_cell.length_b   1.000
_cell.length_c   1.000
_cell.angle_alpha   90.00
_cell.angle_beta   90.00
_cell.angle_gamma   90.00
#
_symmetry.space_group_name_H-M   'P 1'
#
loop_
_entity.id
_entity.type
_entity.pdbx_description
1 polymer ?
#
loop_
_entity_poly.entity_id
_entity_poly.type
_entity_poly.pdbx_seq_one_letter_code
_entity_poly.pdbx_strand_id
1 'polypeptide(L)'
;MQRQYHHPLEKGFAERIHTPGGVRSLVEESHLMTLLRQLNEDGFNVDGPMAELTALVNYVTSSQMSMKDLQMHLDYCAEQLRKQTR
;
A
#
# COMPACT_ATOMS: atom_id res chain seq x y z
N MET A 1 -27.83 8.57 -18.20
CA MET A 1 -26.80 9.58 -17.91
C MET A 1 -25.48 8.83 -17.69
N GLN A 2 -24.41 9.15 -18.42
CA GLN A 2 -23.09 8.59 -18.08
C GLN A 2 -22.71 9.13 -16.70
N ARG A 3 -22.56 8.24 -15.71
CA ARG A 3 -21.99 8.62 -14.41
C ARG A 3 -20.52 8.97 -14.65
N GLN A 4 -20.12 10.15 -14.20
CA GLN A 4 -18.75 10.63 -14.35
C GLN A 4 -17.99 10.32 -13.05
N TYR A 5 -17.12 9.32 -13.09
CA TYR A 5 -16.22 9.05 -11.96
C TYR A 5 -15.23 10.21 -11.83
N HIS A 6 -15.11 10.78 -10.63
CA HIS A 6 -14.28 11.95 -10.38
C HIS A 6 -13.37 11.72 -9.17
N HIS A 7 -12.11 11.44 -9.43
CA HIS A 7 -11.08 11.17 -8.42
C HIS A 7 -9.79 11.97 -8.71
N PRO A 8 -9.85 13.32 -8.64
CA PRO A 8 -8.69 14.16 -8.94
C PRO A 8 -7.59 13.96 -7.91
N LEU A 9 -6.33 14.00 -8.35
CA LEU A 9 -5.19 13.98 -7.42
C LEU A 9 -5.01 15.35 -6.78
N GLU A 10 -4.79 15.36 -5.47
CA GLU A 10 -4.40 16.57 -4.76
C GLU A 10 -3.04 17.09 -5.23
N LYS A 11 -2.81 18.40 -5.11
CA LYS A 11 -1.50 19.00 -5.41
C LYS A 11 -0.44 18.39 -4.48
N GLY A 12 0.67 17.93 -5.04
CA GLY A 12 1.75 17.27 -4.28
C GLY A 12 1.47 15.81 -3.91
N PHE A 13 0.39 15.20 -4.44
CA PHE A 13 0.06 13.80 -4.15
C PHE A 13 1.21 12.83 -4.45
N ALA A 14 1.85 12.98 -5.61
CA ALA A 14 2.97 12.12 -6.01
C ALA A 14 4.18 12.24 -5.06
N GLU A 15 4.47 13.44 -4.57
CA GLU A 15 5.56 13.68 -3.62
C GLU A 15 5.26 13.04 -2.26
N ARG A 16 4.00 13.12 -1.81
CA ARG A 16 3.53 12.52 -0.56
C ARG A 16 3.53 10.98 -0.61
N ILE A 17 3.15 10.41 -1.75
CA ILE A 17 2.91 8.97 -1.87
C ILE A 17 4.19 8.14 -1.98
N HIS A 18 5.29 8.74 -2.44
CA HIS A 18 6.60 8.07 -2.57
C HIS A 18 7.35 7.92 -1.22
N THR A 19 6.61 7.67 -0.14
CA THR A 19 7.16 7.35 1.18
C THR A 19 6.54 6.04 1.67
N PRO A 20 7.20 5.25 2.53
CA PRO A 20 6.61 4.01 3.06
C PRO A 20 5.27 4.23 3.76
N GLY A 21 5.10 5.39 4.42
CA GLY A 21 3.82 5.80 5.03
C GLY A 21 2.76 6.16 4.00
N GLY A 22 3.12 6.87 2.94
CA GLY A 22 2.21 7.19 1.83
C GLY A 22 1.75 5.96 1.07
N VAL A 23 2.65 4.99 0.81
CA VAL A 23 2.26 3.71 0.20
C VAL A 23 1.32 2.91 1.12
N ARG A 24 1.54 2.95 2.45
CA ARG A 24 0.62 2.34 3.43
C ARG A 24 -0.79 2.93 3.37
N SER A 25 -0.92 4.25 3.25
CA SER A 25 -2.26 4.85 3.24
C SER A 25 -3.12 4.37 2.07
N LEU A 26 -2.51 3.97 0.95
CA LEU A 26 -3.23 3.39 -0.20
C LEU A 26 -3.88 2.03 0.09
N VAL A 27 -3.36 1.29 1.08
CA VAL A 27 -3.92 0.01 1.52
C VAL A 27 -5.26 0.22 2.23
N GLU A 28 -5.37 1.29 3.01
CA GLU A 28 -6.58 1.63 3.76
C GLU A 28 -7.64 2.24 2.83
N GLU A 29 -7.25 3.25 2.06
CA GLU A 29 -8.14 3.93 1.12
C GLU A 29 -7.35 4.48 -0.08
N SER A 30 -7.84 4.21 -1.29
CA SER A 30 -7.27 4.76 -2.50
C SER A 30 -8.35 5.10 -3.51
N HIS A 31 -8.13 6.17 -4.28
CA HIS A 31 -8.98 6.53 -5.41
C HIS A 31 -9.18 5.38 -6.40
N LEU A 32 -8.17 4.53 -6.57
CA LEU A 32 -8.26 3.35 -7.44
C LEU A 32 -9.25 2.31 -6.88
N MET A 33 -9.18 2.02 -5.57
CA MET A 33 -10.13 1.10 -4.92
C MET A 33 -11.56 1.66 -4.96
N THR A 34 -11.72 2.96 -4.68
CA THR A 34 -13.02 3.63 -4.74
C THR A 34 -13.62 3.60 -6.15
N LEU A 35 -12.80 3.86 -7.19
CA LEU A 35 -13.23 3.78 -8.58
C LEU A 35 -13.72 2.36 -8.95
N LEU A 36 -12.96 1.32 -8.60
CA LEU A 36 -13.35 -0.06 -8.91
C LEU A 36 -14.64 -0.47 -8.18
N ARG A 37 -14.84 -0.02 -6.94
CA ARG A 37 -16.11 -0.25 -6.22
C ARG A 37 -17.29 0.46 -6.88
N GLN A 38 -17.13 1.72 -7.30
CA GLN A 38 -18.17 2.46 -8.02
C GLN A 38 -18.51 1.80 -9.36
N LEU A 39 -17.52 1.33 -10.11
CA LEU A 39 -17.72 0.56 -11.34
C LEU A 39 -18.51 -0.73 -11.07
N ASN A 40 -18.19 -1.45 -10.00
CA ASN A 40 -18.93 -2.65 -9.60
C ASN A 40 -20.40 -2.34 -9.24
N GLU A 41 -20.63 -1.28 -8.47
CA GLU A 41 -21.98 -0.81 -8.09
C GLU A 41 -22.81 -0.40 -9.32
N ASP A 42 -22.15 0.10 -10.36
CA ASP A 42 -22.77 0.44 -11.64
C ASP A 42 -22.99 -0.78 -12.57
N GLY A 43 -22.60 -1.99 -12.13
CA GLY A 43 -22.80 -3.25 -12.86
C GLY A 43 -21.71 -3.60 -13.86
N PHE A 44 -20.56 -2.92 -13.81
CA PHE A 44 -19.38 -3.31 -14.61
C PHE A 44 -18.64 -4.46 -13.93
N ASN A 45 -18.16 -5.42 -14.74
CA ASN A 45 -17.30 -6.47 -14.24
C ASN A 45 -15.91 -5.89 -13.92
N VAL A 46 -15.55 -5.89 -12.63
CA VAL A 46 -14.25 -5.46 -12.13
C VAL A 46 -13.48 -6.58 -11.42
N ASP A 47 -13.90 -7.84 -11.57
CA ASP A 47 -13.33 -8.97 -10.81
C ASP A 47 -11.81 -9.08 -11.02
N GLY A 48 -11.34 -8.96 -12.26
CA GLY A 48 -9.92 -8.98 -12.61
C GLY A 48 -9.16 -7.80 -11.97
N PRO A 49 -9.50 -6.54 -12.29
CA PRO A 49 -8.83 -5.37 -11.71
C PRO A 49 -8.87 -5.34 -10.17
N MET A 50 -9.97 -5.78 -9.54
CA MET A 50 -10.09 -5.85 -8.09
C MET A 50 -9.18 -6.92 -7.48
N ALA A 51 -9.06 -8.08 -8.13
CA ALA A 51 -8.15 -9.14 -7.71
C ALA A 51 -6.68 -8.68 -7.84
N GLU A 52 -6.32 -8.01 -8.93
CA GLU A 52 -4.98 -7.44 -9.12
C GLU A 52 -4.65 -6.37 -8.07
N LEU A 53 -5.60 -5.47 -7.79
CA LEU A 53 -5.42 -4.45 -6.74
C LEU A 53 -5.24 -5.10 -5.37
N THR A 54 -6.04 -6.13 -5.06
CA THR A 54 -5.92 -6.89 -3.82
C THR A 54 -4.55 -7.56 -3.69
N ALA A 55 -4.03 -8.12 -4.78
CA ALA A 55 -2.69 -8.71 -4.79
C ALA A 55 -1.60 -7.66 -4.47
N LEU A 56 -1.69 -6.46 -5.06
CA LEU A 56 -0.75 -5.36 -4.80
C LEU A 56 -0.82 -4.87 -3.35
N VAL A 57 -2.02 -4.66 -2.81
CA VAL A 57 -2.23 -4.23 -1.43
C VAL A 57 -1.70 -5.27 -0.42
N ASN A 58 -1.95 -6.56 -0.70
CA ASN A 58 -1.42 -7.65 0.11
C ASN A 58 0.10 -7.74 0.04
N TYR A 59 0.68 -7.55 -1.14
CA TYR A 59 2.13 -7.51 -1.31
C TYR A 59 2.79 -6.38 -0.50
N VAL A 60 2.22 -5.16 -0.55
CA VAL A 60 2.71 -4.03 0.26
C VAL A 60 2.66 -4.36 1.74
N THR A 61 1.51 -4.85 2.22
CA THR A 61 1.31 -5.19 3.63
C THR A 61 2.29 -6.26 4.10
N SER A 62 2.43 -7.34 3.32
CA SER A 62 3.35 -8.44 3.62
C SER A 62 4.81 -7.99 3.63
N SER A 63 5.24 -7.26 2.59
CA SER A 63 6.63 -6.79 2.47
C SER A 63 7.04 -5.90 3.63
N GLN A 64 6.14 -5.02 4.08
CA GLN A 64 6.45 -4.13 5.20
C GLN A 64 6.55 -4.84 6.54
N MET A 65 5.71 -5.85 6.78
CA MET A 65 5.85 -6.70 7.98
C MET A 65 7.19 -7.44 7.96
N SER A 66 7.54 -8.06 6.84
CA SER A 66 8.82 -8.75 6.69
C SER A 66 10.02 -7.83 6.88
N MET A 67 9.98 -6.60 6.35
CA MET A 67 11.07 -5.62 6.54
C MET A 67 11.20 -5.18 8.01
N LYS A 68 10.09 -5.00 8.72
CA LYS A 68 10.10 -4.64 10.15
C LYS A 68 10.73 -5.75 10.99
N ASP A 69 10.38 -6.99 10.71
CA ASP A 69 10.95 -8.15 11.42
C ASP A 69 12.45 -8.29 11.12
N LEU A 70 12.84 -8.14 9.84
CA LEU A 70 14.24 -8.14 9.43
C LEU A 70 15.04 -7.07 10.21
N GLN A 71 14.49 -5.87 10.34
CA GLN A 71 15.14 -4.79 11.08
C GLN A 71 15.31 -5.13 12.56
N MET A 72 14.32 -5.75 13.20
CA MET A 72 14.42 -6.22 14.58
C MET A 72 15.50 -7.30 14.76
N HIS A 73 15.61 -8.24 13.81
CA HIS A 73 16.68 -9.24 13.82
C HIS A 73 18.07 -8.60 13.66
N LEU A 74 18.20 -7.59 12.78
CA LEU A 74 19.44 -6.85 12.61
C LEU A 74 19.82 -6.06 13.87
N ASP A 75 18.85 -5.43 14.53
CA ASP A 75 19.07 -4.71 15.80
C ASP A 75 19.58 -5.67 16.89
N TYR A 76 19.00 -6.87 16.98
CA TYR A 76 19.49 -7.91 17.87
C TYR A 76 20.93 -8.31 17.56
N CYS A 77 21.25 -8.60 16.29
CA CYS A 77 22.61 -8.95 15.87
C CYS A 77 23.62 -7.85 16.20
N ALA A 78 23.27 -6.59 15.94
CA ALA A 78 24.10 -5.44 16.25
C ALA A 78 24.39 -5.33 17.76
N GLU A 79 23.37 -5.59 18.60
CA GLU A 79 23.52 -5.57 20.05
C GLU A 79 24.43 -6.71 20.55
N GLN A 80 24.31 -7.92 19.98
CA GLN A 80 25.20 -9.03 20.34
C GLN A 80 26.65 -8.75 19.93
N LEU A 81 26.88 -8.17 18.74
CA LEU A 81 28.21 -7.77 18.29
C LEU A 81 28.83 -6.70 19.21
N ARG A 82 28.03 -5.72 19.64
CA ARG A 82 28.48 -4.68 20.59
C ARG A 82 28.94 -5.25 21.93
N LYS A 83 28.28 -6.30 22.42
CA LYS A 83 28.66 -6.99 23.66
C LYS A 83 29.98 -7.77 23.55
N GLN A 84 30.35 -8.20 22.35
CA GLN A 84 31.57 -8.97 22.10
C GLN A 84 32.77 -8.10 21.68
N THR A 85 32.51 -6.89 21.19
CA THR A 85 33.55 -5.97 20.67
C THR A 85 33.94 -4.88 21.69
N ARG A 86 33.30 -4.86 22.86
CA ARG A 86 33.70 -4.10 24.04
C ARG A 86 34.30 -5.04 25.07
#